data_AF-A0A4Q3AUN8-F1
#
_entry.id   AF-A0A4Q3AUN8-F1
#
_cell.length_a   1.000
_cell.length_b   1.000
_cell.length_c   1.000
_cell.angle_alpha   90.00
_cell.angle_beta   90.00
_cell.angle_gamma   90.00
#
_symmetry.space_group_name_H-M   'P 1'
#
loop_
_entity.id
_entity.type
_entity.pdbx_description
1 polymer ?
#
loop_
_entity_poly.entity_id
_entity_poly.type
_entity_poly.pdbx_seq_one_letter_code
_entity_poly.pdbx_strand_id
1 'polypeptide(L)'
;MNAMIAGYRSPDMYCVVIAEGALDTILNFCAAIMASEPLFRFLSEGIDPVDEMKPPERSRREAWMHISAEADSRVTDENMVRSFLLTFIASHFLMAHEIGHLAGGHLPLYTGSFTAEADGSGRPNLAERRTLERDADALAAGATSYLVGNPDFVASWGDVLKEREAGMRYFLTTAYIFFSVMDLFGPEDPFAVERTHPPALVRVGVMSKMVSLLLDNFGGCTKDEAWELARRSIRAAEIAVMELGGGMMTAEEAALLHADLERSLKEHANLWPALSARLDRGHLEKYWWSQGLR
;
A
#
# COMPACT_ATOMS: atom_id res chain seq x y z
N MET A 1 -1.67 20.75 -5.10
CA MET A 1 -0.56 20.77 -4.13
C MET A 1 0.47 19.77 -4.64
N ASN A 2 1.68 20.21 -4.98
CA ASN A 2 2.69 19.31 -5.57
C ASN A 2 3.30 18.46 -4.45
N ALA A 3 2.91 17.19 -4.38
CA ALA A 3 3.60 16.19 -3.56
C ALA A 3 4.99 15.98 -4.17
N MET A 4 6.01 16.60 -3.59
CA MET A 4 7.39 16.41 -4.01
C MET A 4 8.10 15.56 -2.96
N ILE A 5 8.55 14.37 -3.36
CA ILE A 5 9.57 13.62 -2.64
C ILE A 5 10.91 14.07 -3.20
N ALA A 6 11.72 14.76 -2.39
CA ALA A 6 13.03 15.26 -2.81
C ALA A 6 14.15 14.58 -2.02
N GLY A 7 15.07 13.95 -2.73
CA GLY A 7 16.30 13.42 -2.16
C GLY A 7 17.36 14.53 -2.05
N TYR A 8 17.87 14.79 -0.85
CA TYR A 8 19.00 15.69 -0.64
C TYR A 8 20.30 14.89 -0.43
N ARG A 9 21.34 15.23 -1.18
CA ARG A 9 22.69 14.67 -1.06
C ARG A 9 23.67 15.72 -0.57
N SER A 10 24.21 15.53 0.62
CA SER A 10 25.44 16.14 1.13
C SER A 10 26.53 15.05 1.18
N PRO A 11 27.85 15.37 1.13
CA PRO A 11 28.91 14.36 1.16
C PRO A 11 28.79 13.30 2.28
N ASP A 12 28.16 13.66 3.41
CA ASP A 12 28.02 12.81 4.60
C ASP A 12 26.55 12.49 4.98
N MET A 13 25.55 12.91 4.18
CA MET A 13 24.14 12.75 4.54
C MET A 13 23.24 12.47 3.32
N TYR A 14 22.35 11.48 3.49
CA TYR A 14 21.22 11.21 2.60
C TYR A 14 19.93 11.53 3.36
N CYS A 15 19.06 12.33 2.75
CA CYS A 15 17.75 12.67 3.33
C CYS A 15 16.67 12.53 2.26
N VAL A 16 15.54 11.95 2.63
CA VAL A 16 14.30 11.99 1.86
C VAL A 16 13.37 12.99 2.52
N VAL A 17 12.87 13.95 1.75
CA VAL A 17 11.83 14.89 2.19
C VAL A 17 10.50 14.38 1.67
N ILE A 18 9.58 14.07 2.57
CA ILE A 18 8.17 13.79 2.23
C ILE A 18 7.42 15.12 2.30
N ALA A 19 6.72 15.49 1.22
CA ALA A 19 5.87 16.67 1.25
C ALA A 19 4.77 16.50 2.30
N GLU A 20 4.68 17.46 3.23
CA GLU A 20 3.69 17.51 4.32
C GLU A 20 2.27 17.24 3.80
N GLY A 21 1.88 17.90 2.69
CA GLY A 21 0.57 17.72 2.08
C GLY A 21 0.25 16.30 1.57
N ALA A 22 1.25 15.47 1.23
CA ALA A 22 1.01 14.08 0.83
C ALA A 22 0.68 13.21 2.05
N LEU A 23 1.46 13.37 3.12
CA LEU A 23 1.22 12.69 4.39
C LEU A 23 -0.14 13.11 4.97
N ASP A 24 -0.43 14.40 5.02
CA ASP A 24 -1.71 14.92 5.51
C ASP A 24 -2.89 14.36 4.72
N THR A 25 -2.78 14.29 3.39
CA THR A 25 -3.85 13.73 2.54
C THR A 25 -4.08 12.25 2.87
N ILE A 26 -3.02 11.46 3.04
CA ILE A 26 -3.13 10.05 3.41
C ILE A 26 -3.79 9.92 4.78
N LEU A 27 -3.30 10.64 5.79
CA LEU A 27 -3.80 10.55 7.16
C LEU A 27 -5.26 10.99 7.26
N ASN A 28 -5.62 12.11 6.62
CA ASN A 28 -6.99 12.61 6.58
C ASN A 28 -7.92 11.65 5.85
N PHE A 29 -7.48 11.05 4.74
CA PHE A 29 -8.26 10.04 4.06
C PHE A 29 -8.46 8.80 4.94
N CYS A 30 -7.41 8.33 5.61
CA CYS A 30 -7.47 7.21 6.55
C CYS A 30 -8.46 7.47 7.69
N ALA A 31 -8.52 8.69 8.21
CA ALA A 31 -9.50 9.08 9.21
C ALA A 31 -10.93 9.11 8.63
N ALA A 32 -11.10 9.72 7.45
CA ALA A 32 -12.40 9.89 6.82
C ALA A 32 -13.04 8.55 6.38
N ILE A 33 -12.25 7.63 5.81
CA ILE A 33 -12.77 6.34 5.34
C ILE A 33 -13.23 5.44 6.49
N MET A 34 -12.71 5.64 7.70
CA MET A 34 -13.11 4.90 8.91
C MET A 34 -14.49 5.30 9.45
N ALA A 35 -15.15 6.28 8.82
CA ALA A 35 -16.58 6.51 8.98
C ALA A 35 -17.44 5.33 8.44
N SER A 36 -16.88 4.48 7.57
CA SER A 36 -17.55 3.27 7.09
C SER A 36 -17.52 2.19 8.18
N GLU A 37 -18.68 1.95 8.79
CA GLU A 37 -18.87 0.86 9.75
C GLU A 37 -18.55 -0.52 9.14
N PRO A 38 -18.97 -0.83 7.89
CA PRO A 38 -18.59 -2.09 7.26
C PRO A 38 -17.06 -2.29 7.14
N LEU A 39 -16.30 -1.25 6.80
CA LEU A 39 -14.84 -1.35 6.76
C LEU A 39 -14.24 -1.58 8.15
N PHE A 40 -14.72 -0.85 9.16
CA PHE A 40 -14.25 -1.02 10.53
C PHE A 40 -14.45 -2.45 11.03
N ARG A 41 -15.63 -3.04 10.79
CA ARG A 41 -15.93 -4.44 11.16
C ARG A 41 -15.11 -5.44 10.35
N PHE A 42 -14.85 -5.19 9.07
CA PHE A 42 -13.93 -6.03 8.31
C PHE A 42 -12.53 -6.04 8.93
N LEU A 43 -11.98 -4.87 9.23
CA LEU A 43 -10.63 -4.74 9.77
C LEU A 43 -10.51 -5.40 11.15
N SER A 44 -11.41 -5.06 12.07
CA SER A 44 -11.38 -5.49 13.47
C SER A 44 -11.89 -6.92 13.69
N GLU A 45 -12.98 -7.31 13.04
CA GLU A 45 -13.72 -8.56 13.28
C GLU A 45 -13.63 -9.55 12.12
N GLY A 46 -13.03 -9.17 10.97
CA GLY A 46 -12.93 -10.05 9.80
C GLY A 46 -14.24 -10.28 9.06
N ILE A 47 -15.28 -9.49 9.35
CA ILE A 47 -16.61 -9.62 8.76
C ILE A 47 -16.66 -8.89 7.42
N ASP A 48 -16.90 -9.63 6.34
CA ASP A 48 -16.97 -9.04 5.00
C ASP A 48 -18.18 -8.11 4.85
N PRO A 49 -18.00 -6.93 4.23
CA PRO A 49 -19.10 -6.03 3.92
C PRO A 49 -20.05 -6.64 2.89
N VAL A 50 -21.34 -6.33 3.04
CA VAL A 50 -22.40 -6.81 2.13
C VAL A 50 -22.38 -5.97 0.84
N ASP A 51 -22.54 -6.65 -0.29
CA ASP A 51 -22.52 -6.07 -1.65
C ASP A 51 -23.89 -5.50 -2.06
N GLU A 52 -24.51 -4.72 -1.18
CA GLU A 52 -25.74 -4.00 -1.49
C GLU A 52 -25.39 -2.61 -2.06
N MET A 53 -24.83 -2.60 -3.27
CA MET A 53 -24.39 -1.35 -3.88
C MET A 53 -25.55 -0.62 -4.57
N LYS A 54 -25.74 0.65 -4.19
CA LYS A 54 -26.50 1.60 -5.01
C LYS A 54 -25.77 1.82 -6.34
N PRO A 55 -26.45 2.26 -7.41
CA PRO A 55 -25.76 2.68 -8.63
C PRO A 55 -24.74 3.79 -8.33
N PRO A 56 -23.55 3.78 -8.98
CA PRO A 56 -22.56 4.82 -8.78
C PRO A 56 -23.04 6.17 -9.29
N GLU A 57 -22.79 7.21 -8.51
CA GLU A 57 -23.05 8.61 -8.85
C GLU A 57 -21.82 9.29 -9.47
N ARG A 58 -20.63 8.73 -9.23
CA ARG A 58 -19.33 9.29 -9.62
C ARG A 58 -18.40 8.20 -10.15
N SER A 59 -17.37 8.60 -10.89
CA SER A 59 -16.24 7.70 -11.16
C SER A 59 -15.52 7.34 -9.86
N ARG A 60 -14.76 6.23 -9.85
CA ARG A 60 -13.91 5.88 -8.71
C ARG A 60 -12.99 7.04 -8.32
N ARG A 61 -12.27 7.63 -9.29
CA ARG A 61 -11.29 8.69 -9.02
C ARG A 61 -11.96 9.89 -8.35
N GLU A 62 -13.13 10.31 -8.83
CA GLU A 62 -13.92 11.40 -8.22
C GLU A 62 -14.38 11.05 -6.80
N ALA A 63 -14.78 9.81 -6.52
CA ALA A 63 -15.16 9.39 -5.17
C ALA A 63 -13.98 9.45 -4.18
N TRP A 64 -12.79 9.00 -4.59
CA TRP A 64 -11.57 9.14 -3.78
C TRP A 64 -11.21 10.60 -3.50
N MET A 65 -11.30 11.47 -4.53
CA MET A 65 -11.10 12.91 -4.35
C MET A 65 -12.15 13.53 -3.43
N HIS A 66 -13.41 13.14 -3.57
CA HIS A 66 -14.52 13.65 -2.76
C HIS A 66 -14.33 13.30 -1.28
N ILE A 67 -14.00 12.04 -0.96
CA ILE A 67 -13.69 11.62 0.42
C ILE A 67 -12.48 12.41 0.96
N SER A 68 -11.45 12.61 0.14
CA SER A 68 -10.27 13.39 0.55
C SER A 68 -10.61 14.86 0.83
N ALA A 69 -11.44 15.48 -0.02
CA ALA A 69 -11.84 16.88 0.11
C ALA A 69 -12.81 17.13 1.28
N GLU A 70 -13.60 16.13 1.65
CA GLU A 70 -14.52 16.19 2.79
C GLU A 70 -13.94 15.56 4.07
N ALA A 71 -12.63 15.33 4.13
CA ALA A 71 -12.04 14.65 5.27
C ALA A 71 -12.33 15.38 6.58
N ASP A 72 -12.15 16.71 6.61
CA ASP A 72 -12.37 17.54 7.81
C ASP A 72 -13.79 17.42 8.38
N SER A 73 -14.82 17.29 7.53
CA SER A 73 -16.21 17.16 7.99
C SER A 73 -16.55 15.75 8.48
N ARG A 74 -15.69 14.77 8.16
CA ARG A 74 -15.85 13.35 8.50
C ARG A 74 -14.93 12.90 9.65
N VAL A 75 -13.93 13.71 10.01
CA VAL A 75 -13.06 13.47 11.16
C VAL A 75 -13.83 13.79 12.45
N THR A 76 -14.39 12.74 13.05
CA THR A 76 -14.93 12.77 14.42
C THR A 76 -13.94 12.15 15.39
N ASP A 77 -14.07 12.41 16.69
CA ASP A 77 -13.24 11.76 17.73
C ASP A 77 -13.29 10.23 17.61
N GLU A 78 -14.47 9.68 17.30
CA GLU A 78 -14.66 8.24 17.09
C GLU A 78 -13.87 7.73 15.88
N ASN A 79 -13.97 8.41 14.74
CA ASN A 79 -13.26 8.01 13.51
C ASN A 79 -11.74 8.17 13.65
N MET A 80 -11.27 9.17 14.41
CA MET A 80 -9.86 9.32 14.75
C MET A 80 -9.35 8.11 15.55
N VAL A 81 -10.09 7.69 16.57
CA VAL A 81 -9.71 6.50 17.36
C VAL A 81 -9.71 5.25 16.48
N ARG A 82 -10.76 5.04 15.67
CA ARG A 82 -10.87 3.90 14.76
C ARG A 82 -9.75 3.86 13.71
N SER A 83 -9.30 5.02 13.23
CA SER A 83 -8.27 5.14 12.21
C SER A 83 -6.84 5.08 12.75
N PHE A 84 -6.62 5.13 14.06
CA PHE A 84 -5.28 5.26 14.64
C PHE A 84 -4.31 4.15 14.20
N LEU A 85 -4.77 2.89 14.14
CA LEU A 85 -3.91 1.80 13.66
C LEU A 85 -3.65 1.90 12.15
N LEU A 86 -4.65 2.32 11.37
CA LEU A 86 -4.57 2.44 9.93
C LEU A 86 -3.62 3.60 9.53
N THR A 87 -3.71 4.74 10.22
CA THR A 87 -2.78 5.87 10.07
C THR A 87 -1.37 5.53 10.50
N PHE A 88 -1.19 4.83 11.62
CA PHE A 88 0.12 4.36 12.06
C PHE A 88 0.80 3.46 11.02
N ILE A 89 0.06 2.48 10.49
CA ILE A 89 0.56 1.59 9.45
C ILE A 89 0.86 2.36 8.16
N ALA A 90 0.05 3.37 7.81
CA ALA A 90 0.26 4.19 6.62
C ALA A 90 1.57 4.99 6.73
N SER A 91 1.80 5.61 7.89
CA SER A 91 3.05 6.33 8.19
C SER A 91 4.24 5.38 8.17
N HIS A 92 4.13 4.20 8.80
CA HIS A 92 5.18 3.19 8.78
C HIS A 92 5.51 2.72 7.36
N PHE A 93 4.48 2.43 6.55
CA PHE A 93 4.65 1.96 5.18
C PHE A 93 5.33 3.04 4.32
N LEU A 94 4.89 4.29 4.40
CA LEU A 94 5.51 5.42 3.70
C LEU A 94 6.97 5.60 4.13
N MET A 95 7.26 5.62 5.43
CA MET A 95 8.64 5.72 5.91
C MET A 95 9.51 4.55 5.43
N ALA A 96 8.98 3.33 5.46
CA ALA A 96 9.70 2.15 5.00
C ALA A 96 9.94 2.18 3.48
N HIS A 97 9.00 2.70 2.69
CA HIS A 97 9.17 2.93 1.25
C HIS A 97 10.33 3.89 0.99
N GLU A 98 10.38 5.02 1.69
CA GLU A 98 11.47 5.99 1.56
C GLU A 98 12.82 5.44 2.04
N ILE A 99 12.84 4.68 3.14
CA ILE A 99 14.03 3.93 3.57
C ILE A 99 14.45 2.92 2.49
N GLY A 100 13.49 2.34 1.77
CA GLY A 100 13.75 1.48 0.61
C GLY A 100 14.55 2.20 -0.47
N HIS A 101 14.21 3.45 -0.79
CA HIS A 101 15.01 4.28 -1.70
C HIS A 101 16.42 4.56 -1.19
N LEU A 102 16.60 4.75 0.13
CA LEU A 102 17.91 4.94 0.75
C LEU A 102 18.75 3.65 0.70
N ALA A 103 18.20 2.55 1.19
CA ALA A 103 18.88 1.27 1.33
C ALA A 103 19.20 0.64 -0.03
N GLY A 104 18.33 0.81 -1.01
CA GLY A 104 18.55 0.38 -2.39
C GLY A 104 19.56 1.25 -3.16
N GLY A 105 20.05 2.35 -2.57
CA GLY A 105 20.95 3.27 -3.26
C GLY A 105 20.28 3.95 -4.46
N HIS A 106 18.96 4.17 -4.40
CA HIS A 106 18.21 4.78 -5.49
C HIS A 106 18.52 6.29 -5.59
N LEU A 107 18.86 6.94 -4.48
CA LEU A 107 19.08 8.39 -4.43
C LEU A 107 20.17 8.92 -5.39
N PRO A 108 21.37 8.32 -5.53
CA PRO A 108 22.33 8.70 -6.56
C PRO A 108 21.78 8.68 -8.00
N LEU A 109 20.79 7.83 -8.29
CA LEU A 109 20.14 7.73 -9.61
C LEU A 109 19.06 8.81 -9.81
N TYR A 110 18.45 9.30 -8.73
CA TYR A 110 17.59 10.49 -8.75
C TYR A 110 18.38 11.81 -8.69
N THR A 111 19.62 11.80 -8.18
CA THR A 111 20.44 13.01 -7.90
C THR A 111 21.65 13.23 -8.80
N GLY A 112 21.89 12.40 -9.82
CA GLY A 112 22.87 12.72 -10.87
C GLY A 112 22.23 13.66 -11.89
N SER A 113 22.44 14.97 -11.93
CA SER A 113 23.26 15.92 -11.18
C SER A 113 22.47 17.24 -11.21
N PHE A 114 22.63 18.13 -10.23
CA PHE A 114 22.05 19.49 -10.32
C PHE A 114 22.48 20.25 -11.60
N THR A 115 23.52 19.76 -12.31
CA THR A 115 23.97 20.22 -13.63
C THR A 115 23.34 19.48 -14.82
N ALA A 116 22.80 18.27 -14.64
CA ALA A 116 22.16 17.46 -15.68
C ALA A 116 20.64 17.69 -15.79
N GLU A 117 20.03 18.33 -14.79
CA GLU A 117 18.67 18.85 -14.93
C GLU A 117 18.56 19.92 -16.04
N ALA A 118 19.69 20.52 -16.46
CA ALA A 118 19.75 21.48 -17.55
C ALA A 118 19.84 20.85 -18.96
N ASP A 119 20.25 19.58 -19.10
CA ASP A 119 20.47 18.93 -20.41
C ASP A 119 19.77 17.57 -20.60
N GLY A 120 19.18 17.00 -19.54
CA GLY A 120 18.43 15.74 -19.60
C GLY A 120 19.31 14.48 -19.67
N SER A 121 20.63 14.59 -19.55
CA SER A 121 21.54 13.44 -19.60
C SER A 121 21.66 12.74 -18.25
N GLY A 122 21.36 11.44 -18.16
CA GLY A 122 21.54 10.65 -16.92
C GLY A 122 20.29 10.48 -16.04
N ARG A 123 19.10 10.90 -16.50
CA ARG A 123 17.83 10.50 -15.88
C ARG A 123 17.60 9.00 -16.15
N PRO A 124 17.30 8.17 -15.12
CA PRO A 124 16.91 6.79 -15.36
C PRO A 124 15.72 6.76 -16.30
N ASN A 125 15.75 5.83 -17.25
CA ASN A 125 14.64 5.65 -18.16
C ASN A 125 13.38 5.19 -17.39
N LEU A 126 12.21 5.24 -18.02
CA LEU A 126 10.95 4.93 -17.36
C LEU A 126 10.92 3.51 -16.74
N ALA A 127 11.54 2.53 -17.40
CA ALA A 127 11.61 1.16 -16.90
C ALA A 127 12.50 1.07 -15.65
N GLU A 128 13.64 1.75 -15.64
CA GLU A 128 14.53 1.84 -14.48
C GLU A 128 13.82 2.50 -13.30
N ARG A 129 13.16 3.64 -13.51
CA ARG A 129 12.36 4.31 -12.45
C ARG A 129 11.31 3.35 -11.87
N ARG A 130 10.56 2.66 -12.72
CA ARG A 130 9.55 1.67 -12.28
C ARG A 130 10.15 0.55 -11.44
N THR A 131 11.38 0.11 -11.74
CA THR A 131 12.07 -0.91 -10.94
C THR A 131 12.45 -0.36 -9.56
N LEU A 132 13.03 0.83 -9.48
CA LEU A 132 13.42 1.45 -8.20
C LEU A 132 12.22 1.63 -7.26
N GLU A 133 11.07 2.07 -7.79
CA GLU A 133 9.83 2.22 -7.03
C GLU A 133 9.26 0.87 -6.56
N ARG A 134 9.37 -0.17 -7.38
CA ARG A 134 8.95 -1.53 -7.02
C ARG A 134 9.83 -2.11 -5.91
N ASP A 135 11.13 -1.86 -5.94
CA ASP A 135 12.06 -2.31 -4.90
C ASP A 135 11.76 -1.61 -3.56
N ALA A 136 11.43 -0.32 -3.59
CA ALA A 136 10.97 0.43 -2.42
C ALA A 136 9.64 -0.11 -1.86
N ASP A 137 8.64 -0.37 -2.73
CA ASP A 137 7.37 -1.01 -2.35
C ASP A 137 7.58 -2.39 -1.71
N ALA A 138 8.48 -3.20 -2.28
CA ALA A 138 8.77 -4.54 -1.77
C ALA A 138 9.40 -4.48 -0.37
N LEU A 139 10.33 -3.55 -0.13
CA LEU A 139 10.91 -3.34 1.19
C LEU A 139 9.85 -2.85 2.18
N ALA A 140 9.03 -1.87 1.80
CA ALA A 140 7.95 -1.36 2.63
C ALA A 140 6.96 -2.46 3.02
N ALA A 141 6.59 -3.31 2.07
CA ALA A 141 5.73 -4.45 2.30
C ALA A 141 6.35 -5.46 3.26
N GLY A 142 7.64 -5.78 3.10
CA GLY A 142 8.36 -6.68 3.99
C GLY A 142 8.49 -6.13 5.41
N ALA A 143 8.86 -4.86 5.56
CA ALA A 143 8.98 -4.19 6.85
C ALA A 143 7.62 -4.09 7.57
N THR A 144 6.56 -3.76 6.84
CA THR A 144 5.21 -3.67 7.42
C THR A 144 4.68 -5.05 7.79
N SER A 145 4.93 -6.06 6.94
CA SER A 145 4.64 -7.48 7.24
C SER A 145 5.50 -8.03 8.37
N TYR A 146 6.61 -7.38 8.74
CA TYR A 146 7.36 -7.71 9.96
C TYR A 146 6.68 -7.07 11.17
N LEU A 147 6.32 -5.78 11.05
CA LEU A 147 5.70 -5.00 12.12
C LEU A 147 4.39 -5.61 12.61
N VAL A 148 3.44 -5.90 11.71
CA VAL A 148 2.04 -6.23 12.04
C VAL A 148 1.82 -7.56 12.78
N GLY A 149 2.90 -8.19 13.19
CA GLY A 149 2.97 -9.50 13.83
C GLY A 149 4.37 -9.77 14.33
N ASN A 150 5.11 -8.71 14.62
CA ASN A 150 5.96 -8.72 15.78
C ASN A 150 5.04 -8.91 17.03
N PRO A 151 5.31 -9.88 17.93
CA PRO A 151 4.47 -10.15 19.09
C PRO A 151 4.30 -8.97 20.05
N ASP A 152 5.33 -8.13 20.21
CA ASP A 152 5.27 -6.95 21.09
C ASP A 152 4.34 -5.89 20.51
N PHE A 153 4.40 -5.69 19.19
CA PHE A 153 3.46 -4.82 18.49
C PHE A 153 2.03 -5.34 18.67
N VAL A 154 1.78 -6.62 18.37
CA VAL A 154 0.45 -7.22 18.54
C VAL A 154 -0.07 -7.09 19.96
N ALA A 155 0.77 -7.38 20.97
CA ALA A 155 0.40 -7.27 22.36
C ALA A 155 -0.02 -5.85 22.75
N SER A 156 0.67 -4.83 22.21
CA SER A 156 0.30 -3.41 22.41
C SER A 156 -1.04 -3.01 21.76
N TRP A 157 -1.54 -3.81 20.82
CA TRP A 157 -2.79 -3.61 20.09
C TRP A 157 -3.82 -4.72 20.33
N GLY A 158 -3.71 -5.47 21.43
CA GLY A 158 -4.51 -6.70 21.65
C GLY A 158 -6.04 -6.51 21.63
N ASP A 159 -6.53 -5.29 21.91
CA ASP A 159 -7.96 -4.97 21.85
C ASP A 159 -8.48 -4.79 20.41
N VAL A 160 -7.58 -4.58 19.45
CA VAL A 160 -7.89 -4.36 18.02
C VAL A 160 -7.44 -5.57 17.19
N LEU A 161 -6.24 -6.09 17.44
CA LEU A 161 -5.63 -7.22 16.76
C LEU A 161 -5.94 -8.53 17.50
N LYS A 162 -7.24 -8.87 17.60
CA LYS A 162 -7.71 -10.07 18.31
C LYS A 162 -7.46 -11.37 17.56
N GLU A 163 -7.39 -11.28 16.23
CA GLU A 163 -7.22 -12.42 15.34
C GLU A 163 -5.88 -12.35 14.62
N ARG A 164 -5.31 -13.52 14.30
CA ARG A 164 -4.06 -13.65 13.54
C ARG A 164 -4.05 -12.80 12.27
N GLU A 165 -5.17 -12.77 11.54
CA GLU A 165 -5.27 -12.10 10.24
C GLU A 165 -5.54 -10.60 10.34
N ALA A 166 -5.91 -10.08 11.51
CA ALA A 166 -6.28 -8.67 11.70
C ALA A 166 -5.15 -7.72 11.26
N GLY A 167 -3.92 -8.00 11.67
CA GLY A 167 -2.76 -7.18 11.29
C GLY A 167 -2.55 -7.13 9.77
N MET A 168 -2.79 -8.24 9.08
CA MET A 168 -2.70 -8.32 7.62
C MET A 168 -3.86 -7.62 6.92
N ARG A 169 -5.08 -7.66 7.47
CA ARG A 169 -6.21 -6.86 6.96
C ARG A 169 -5.88 -5.37 7.00
N TYR A 170 -5.44 -4.89 8.16
CA TYR A 170 -5.02 -3.50 8.32
C TYR A 170 -3.89 -3.14 7.35
N PHE A 171 -2.84 -3.96 7.26
CA PHE A 171 -1.74 -3.70 6.32
C PHE A 171 -2.20 -3.64 4.86
N LEU A 172 -2.89 -4.67 4.35
CA LEU A 172 -3.26 -4.76 2.94
C LEU A 172 -4.26 -3.67 2.54
N THR A 173 -5.24 -3.35 3.41
CA THR A 173 -6.14 -2.21 3.21
C THR A 173 -5.38 -0.89 3.20
N THR A 174 -4.43 -0.71 4.13
CA THR A 174 -3.64 0.53 4.22
C THR A 174 -2.76 0.73 2.99
N ALA A 175 -2.08 -0.32 2.51
CA ALA A 175 -1.27 -0.24 1.31
C ALA A 175 -2.11 0.13 0.07
N TYR A 176 -3.34 -0.41 -0.01
CA TYR A 176 -4.26 -0.05 -1.08
C TYR A 176 -4.71 1.41 -1.04
N ILE A 177 -5.05 1.90 0.16
CA ILE A 177 -5.39 3.32 0.38
C ILE A 177 -4.20 4.19 0.02
N PHE A 178 -3.01 3.86 0.53
CA PHE A 178 -1.77 4.58 0.27
C PHE A 178 -1.51 4.73 -1.23
N PHE A 179 -1.47 3.63 -1.98
CA PHE A 179 -1.24 3.70 -3.42
C PHE A 179 -2.37 4.42 -4.16
N SER A 180 -3.63 4.26 -3.73
CA SER A 180 -4.77 4.94 -4.37
C SER A 180 -4.74 6.44 -4.16
N VAL A 181 -4.38 6.92 -2.96
CA VAL A 181 -4.22 8.34 -2.66
C VAL A 181 -3.01 8.91 -3.41
N MET A 182 -1.89 8.20 -3.44
CA MET A 182 -0.71 8.62 -4.20
C MET A 182 -1.01 8.71 -5.71
N ASP A 183 -1.82 7.80 -6.23
CA ASP A 183 -2.30 7.81 -7.62
C ASP A 183 -3.13 9.06 -7.98
N LEU A 184 -3.72 9.77 -6.98
CA LEU A 184 -4.44 11.03 -7.21
C LEU A 184 -3.48 12.18 -7.58
N PHE A 185 -2.24 12.15 -7.08
CA PHE A 185 -1.20 13.13 -7.41
C PHE A 185 -0.49 12.85 -8.73
N GLY A 186 -0.72 11.67 -9.31
CA GLY A 186 -0.23 11.30 -10.64
C GLY A 186 -1.10 11.86 -11.78
N PRO A 187 -0.75 11.55 -13.05
CA PRO A 187 -1.53 11.91 -14.23
C PRO A 187 -3.01 11.49 -14.10
N GLU A 188 -3.92 12.25 -14.72
CA GLU A 188 -5.36 11.95 -14.72
C GLU A 188 -5.68 10.60 -15.35
N ASP A 189 -4.99 10.24 -16.43
CA ASP A 189 -5.05 8.91 -17.03
C ASP A 189 -4.18 7.92 -16.24
N PRO A 190 -4.76 6.91 -15.57
CA PRO A 190 -4.00 5.93 -14.80
C PRO A 190 -3.10 5.03 -15.65
N PHE A 191 -3.34 4.97 -16.97
CA PHE A 191 -2.56 4.19 -17.94
C PHE A 191 -1.58 5.03 -18.76
N ALA A 192 -1.43 6.33 -18.42
CA ALA A 192 -0.51 7.22 -19.11
C ALA A 192 0.91 6.62 -19.18
N VAL A 193 1.52 6.70 -20.37
CA VAL A 193 2.87 6.16 -20.61
C VAL A 193 3.90 6.80 -19.68
N GLU A 194 3.70 8.04 -19.25
CA GLU A 194 4.65 8.79 -18.42
C GLU A 194 4.64 8.41 -16.92
N ARG A 195 3.77 7.47 -16.51
CA ARG A 195 3.61 7.09 -15.09
C ARG A 195 4.79 6.25 -14.58
N THR A 196 5.43 6.72 -13.51
CA THR A 196 6.54 6.03 -12.82
C THR A 196 6.10 4.82 -12.02
N HIS A 197 4.80 4.71 -11.71
CA HIS A 197 4.21 3.61 -10.95
C HIS A 197 3.08 2.96 -11.75
N PRO A 198 2.90 1.62 -11.67
CA PRO A 198 1.67 0.98 -12.11
C PRO A 198 0.48 1.49 -11.28
N PRO A 199 -0.76 1.34 -11.77
CA PRO A 199 -1.96 1.67 -11.00
C PRO A 199 -2.01 0.98 -9.63
N ALA A 200 -2.63 1.63 -8.63
CA ALA A 200 -2.71 1.15 -7.25
C ALA A 200 -3.12 -0.33 -7.11
N LEU A 201 -4.16 -0.77 -7.83
CA LEU A 201 -4.63 -2.15 -7.80
C LEU A 201 -3.56 -3.13 -8.31
N VAL A 202 -2.82 -2.75 -9.36
CA VAL A 202 -1.72 -3.55 -9.91
C VAL A 202 -0.59 -3.65 -8.89
N ARG A 203 -0.22 -2.54 -8.23
CA ARG A 203 0.80 -2.53 -7.17
C ARG A 203 0.42 -3.42 -5.99
N VAL A 204 -0.80 -3.28 -5.45
CA VAL A 204 -1.27 -4.15 -4.36
C VAL A 204 -1.35 -5.61 -4.80
N GLY A 205 -1.80 -5.90 -6.02
CA GLY A 205 -1.83 -7.27 -6.53
C GLY A 205 -0.44 -7.89 -6.65
N VAL A 206 0.55 -7.15 -7.13
CA VAL A 206 1.95 -7.62 -7.17
C VAL A 206 2.49 -7.82 -5.74
N MET A 207 2.32 -6.83 -4.87
CA MET A 207 2.75 -6.87 -3.47
C MET A 207 2.12 -8.05 -2.72
N SER A 208 0.81 -8.24 -2.86
CA SER A 208 0.07 -9.31 -2.20
C SER A 208 0.59 -10.67 -2.63
N LYS A 209 0.97 -10.85 -3.90
CA LYS A 209 1.59 -12.10 -4.36
C LYS A 209 2.94 -12.35 -3.68
N MET A 210 3.76 -11.32 -3.54
CA MET A 210 5.07 -11.41 -2.89
C MET A 210 4.93 -11.74 -1.41
N VAL A 211 4.05 -11.02 -0.71
CA VAL A 211 3.74 -11.26 0.70
C VAL A 211 3.16 -12.65 0.90
N SER A 212 2.23 -13.10 0.06
CA SER A 212 1.70 -14.47 0.08
C SER A 212 2.79 -15.54 -0.01
N LEU A 213 3.76 -15.38 -0.92
CA LEU A 213 4.88 -16.33 -1.05
C LEU A 213 5.80 -16.31 0.18
N LEU A 214 6.04 -15.13 0.76
CA LEU A 214 6.82 -14.97 1.97
C LEU A 214 6.14 -15.64 3.18
N LEU A 215 4.84 -15.38 3.37
CA LEU A 215 4.05 -15.97 4.46
C LEU A 215 3.90 -17.49 4.33
N ASP A 216 3.71 -17.98 3.10
CA ASP A 216 3.64 -19.42 2.79
C ASP A 216 4.96 -20.13 3.12
N ASN A 217 6.09 -19.54 2.71
CA ASN A 217 7.42 -20.06 3.04
C ASN A 217 7.75 -20.01 4.54
N PHE A 218 7.11 -19.10 5.28
CA PHE A 218 7.21 -19.02 6.73
C PHE A 218 6.21 -19.93 7.45
N GLY A 219 5.30 -20.56 6.69
CA GLY A 219 4.23 -21.43 7.14
C GLY A 219 3.09 -20.71 7.88
N GLY A 220 3.14 -19.38 8.02
CA GLY A 220 2.17 -18.63 8.83
C GLY A 220 0.77 -18.55 8.21
N CYS A 221 0.70 -18.64 6.89
CA CYS A 221 -0.53 -18.56 6.10
C CYS A 221 -0.23 -19.15 4.72
N THR A 222 -1.14 -19.93 4.15
CA THR A 222 -0.94 -20.43 2.78
C THR A 222 -0.97 -19.26 1.79
N LYS A 223 -0.28 -19.44 0.66
CA LYS A 223 -0.29 -18.45 -0.42
C LYS A 223 -1.71 -18.04 -0.85
N ASP A 224 -2.63 -19.00 -0.91
CA ASP A 224 -4.01 -18.79 -1.38
C ASP A 224 -4.85 -18.05 -0.33
N GLU A 225 -4.68 -18.35 0.96
CA GLU A 225 -5.31 -17.61 2.06
C GLU A 225 -4.86 -16.14 2.07
N ALA A 226 -3.55 -15.88 1.98
CA ALA A 226 -3.02 -14.52 1.92
C ALA A 226 -3.50 -13.76 0.67
N TRP A 227 -3.66 -14.45 -0.46
CA TRP A 227 -4.19 -13.86 -1.70
C TRP A 227 -5.68 -13.53 -1.59
N GLU A 228 -6.48 -14.40 -0.99
CA GLU A 228 -7.89 -14.14 -0.69
C GLU A 228 -8.02 -12.95 0.27
N LEU A 229 -7.20 -12.89 1.32
CA LEU A 229 -7.21 -11.78 2.27
C LEU A 229 -6.95 -10.43 1.60
N ALA A 230 -6.01 -10.38 0.65
CA ALA A 230 -5.76 -9.19 -0.14
C ALA A 230 -6.97 -8.79 -0.99
N ARG A 231 -7.62 -9.75 -1.67
CA ARG A 231 -8.84 -9.49 -2.45
C ARG A 231 -9.98 -8.96 -1.58
N ARG A 232 -10.19 -9.57 -0.41
CA ARG A 232 -11.19 -9.11 0.58
C ARG A 232 -10.87 -7.71 1.09
N SER A 233 -9.59 -7.41 1.35
CA SER A 233 -9.15 -6.09 1.82
C SER A 233 -9.37 -4.99 0.78
N ILE A 234 -9.05 -5.25 -0.50
CA ILE A 234 -9.35 -4.33 -1.61
C ILE A 234 -10.85 -4.13 -1.74
N ARG A 235 -11.63 -5.23 -1.72
CA ARG A 235 -13.09 -5.17 -1.84
C ARG A 235 -13.72 -4.35 -0.72
N ALA A 236 -13.28 -4.55 0.53
CA ALA A 236 -13.80 -3.81 1.67
C ALA A 236 -13.51 -2.31 1.57
N ALA A 237 -12.31 -1.94 1.12
CA ALA A 237 -11.96 -0.54 0.86
C ALA A 237 -12.80 0.07 -0.28
N GLU A 238 -13.00 -0.65 -1.38
CA GLU A 238 -13.83 -0.16 -2.50
C GLU A 238 -15.31 -0.02 -2.13
N ILE A 239 -15.86 -0.92 -1.32
CA ILE A 239 -17.23 -0.78 -0.80
C ILE A 239 -17.34 0.45 0.10
N ALA A 240 -16.34 0.71 0.96
CA ALA A 240 -16.32 1.93 1.78
C ALA A 240 -16.22 3.20 0.93
N VAL A 241 -15.42 3.18 -0.15
CA VAL A 241 -15.35 4.29 -1.11
C VAL A 241 -16.68 4.52 -1.81
N MET A 242 -17.37 3.43 -2.20
CA MET A 242 -18.70 3.52 -2.80
C MET A 242 -19.73 4.06 -1.80
N GLU A 243 -19.72 3.58 -0.55
CA GLU A 243 -20.61 4.03 0.52
C GLU A 243 -20.44 5.52 0.83
N LEU A 244 -19.19 5.98 0.96
CA LEU A 244 -18.88 7.32 1.44
C LEU A 244 -18.77 8.36 0.32
N GLY A 245 -18.31 7.96 -0.86
CA GLY A 245 -18.05 8.84 -2.00
C GLY A 245 -18.93 8.58 -3.23
N GLY A 246 -19.70 7.49 -3.26
CA GLY A 246 -20.66 7.20 -4.31
C GLY A 246 -20.04 6.85 -5.67
N GLY A 247 -18.81 6.34 -5.70
CA GLY A 247 -18.16 5.95 -6.95
C GLY A 247 -17.50 4.58 -6.88
N MET A 248 -17.46 3.93 -8.04
CA MET A 248 -16.88 2.60 -8.25
C MET A 248 -16.12 2.56 -9.58
N MET A 249 -15.29 1.52 -9.77
CA MET A 249 -14.69 1.27 -11.09
C MET A 249 -15.76 0.81 -12.07
N THR A 250 -15.65 1.29 -13.30
CA THR A 250 -16.36 0.70 -14.44
C THR A 250 -15.83 -0.71 -14.72
N ALA A 251 -16.65 -1.53 -15.38
CA ALA A 251 -16.24 -2.87 -15.80
C ALA A 251 -15.03 -2.85 -16.74
N GLU A 252 -14.91 -1.81 -17.57
CA GLU A 252 -13.78 -1.60 -18.47
C GLU A 252 -12.49 -1.28 -17.72
N GLU A 253 -12.51 -0.34 -16.78
CA GLU A 253 -11.36 -0.03 -15.93
C GLU A 253 -10.90 -1.27 -15.14
N ALA A 254 -11.85 -2.01 -14.56
CA ALA A 254 -11.55 -3.24 -13.83
C ALA A 254 -10.88 -4.29 -14.74
N ALA A 255 -11.37 -4.46 -15.98
CA ALA A 255 -10.78 -5.39 -16.95
C ALA A 255 -9.36 -4.98 -17.37
N LEU A 256 -9.12 -3.68 -17.60
CA LEU A 256 -7.80 -3.15 -17.96
C LEU A 256 -6.79 -3.34 -16.82
N LEU A 257 -7.18 -3.02 -15.58
CA LEU A 257 -6.35 -3.23 -14.40
C LEU A 257 -6.05 -4.71 -14.15
N HIS A 258 -7.02 -5.59 -14.38
CA HIS A 258 -6.82 -7.03 -14.26
C HIS A 258 -5.81 -7.54 -15.31
N ALA A 259 -5.95 -7.14 -16.57
CA ALA A 259 -5.01 -7.52 -17.62
C ALA A 259 -3.58 -7.02 -17.34
N ASP A 260 -3.43 -5.79 -16.83
CA ASP A 260 -2.13 -5.24 -16.45
C ASP A 260 -1.51 -5.95 -15.23
N LEU A 261 -2.35 -6.32 -14.25
CA LEU A 261 -1.92 -7.15 -13.13
C LEU A 261 -1.41 -8.50 -13.62
N GLU A 262 -2.15 -9.20 -14.48
CA GLU A 262 -1.69 -10.49 -15.02
C GLU A 262 -0.36 -10.37 -15.76
N ARG A 263 -0.20 -9.32 -16.58
CA ARG A 263 1.05 -9.05 -17.29
C ARG A 263 2.20 -8.84 -16.30
N SER A 264 2.00 -7.98 -15.31
CA SER A 264 3.00 -7.69 -14.27
C SER A 264 3.36 -8.95 -13.48
N LEU A 265 2.38 -9.77 -13.09
CA LEU A 265 2.64 -11.03 -12.38
C LEU A 265 3.44 -12.03 -13.24
N LYS A 266 3.18 -12.10 -14.56
CA LYS A 266 3.92 -12.98 -15.48
C LYS A 266 5.37 -12.54 -15.65
N GLU A 267 5.64 -11.24 -15.74
CA GLU A 267 7.00 -10.70 -15.84
C GLU A 267 7.88 -11.13 -14.66
N HIS A 268 7.29 -11.23 -13.47
CA HIS A 268 8.02 -11.52 -12.23
C HIS A 268 7.88 -12.96 -11.71
N ALA A 269 7.07 -13.79 -12.37
CA ALA A 269 6.73 -15.14 -11.91
C ALA A 269 7.94 -16.04 -11.62
N ASN A 270 9.02 -15.85 -12.37
CA ASN A 270 10.23 -16.68 -12.26
C ASN A 270 11.20 -16.21 -11.16
N LEU A 271 11.12 -14.95 -10.72
CA LEU A 271 12.10 -14.37 -9.79
C LEU A 271 11.71 -14.60 -8.33
N TRP A 272 10.42 -14.51 -8.00
CA TRP A 272 9.96 -14.51 -6.62
C TRP A 272 10.14 -15.82 -5.84
N PRO A 273 9.87 -17.01 -6.41
CA PRO A 273 10.06 -18.26 -5.68
C PRO A 273 11.54 -18.47 -5.29
N ALA A 274 12.47 -18.13 -6.19
CA ALA A 274 13.89 -18.24 -5.95
C ALA A 274 14.40 -17.26 -4.87
N LEU A 275 13.89 -16.02 -4.87
CA LEU A 275 14.21 -15.03 -3.85
C LEU A 275 13.66 -15.43 -2.47
N SER A 276 12.41 -15.89 -2.42
CA SER A 276 11.75 -16.28 -1.17
C SER A 276 12.39 -17.52 -0.54
N ALA A 277 12.86 -18.48 -1.36
CA ALA A 277 13.58 -19.66 -0.87
C ALA A 277 14.92 -19.35 -0.18
N ARG A 278 15.51 -18.17 -0.42
CA ARG A 278 16.80 -17.74 0.15
C ARG A 278 16.65 -16.99 1.48
N LEU A 279 15.43 -16.75 1.95
CA LEU A 279 15.17 -16.05 3.21
C LEU A 279 15.61 -16.90 4.41
N ASP A 280 16.30 -16.26 5.35
CA ASP A 280 16.72 -16.90 6.60
C ASP A 280 15.51 -17.23 7.47
N ARG A 281 15.41 -18.51 7.86
CA ARG A 281 14.30 -19.08 8.62
C ARG A 281 14.60 -19.20 10.11
N GLY A 282 15.81 -18.86 10.56
CA GLY A 282 16.23 -19.00 11.96
C GLY A 282 15.57 -18.01 12.94
N HIS A 283 14.63 -17.19 12.46
CA HIS A 283 13.94 -16.17 13.23
C HIS A 283 12.42 -16.23 13.08
N LEU A 284 11.88 -17.31 12.50
CA LEU A 284 10.46 -17.39 12.20
C LEU A 284 9.59 -17.41 13.44
N GLU A 285 10.07 -17.99 14.54
CA GLU A 285 9.40 -18.03 15.85
C GLU A 285 9.13 -16.65 16.45
N LYS A 286 9.79 -15.61 15.94
CA LYS A 286 9.62 -14.21 16.36
C LYS A 286 8.43 -13.53 15.70
N TYR A 287 7.70 -14.23 14.82
CA TYR A 287 6.52 -13.71 14.16
C TYR A 287 5.26 -14.32 14.77
N TRP A 288 4.28 -13.50 15.10
CA TRP A 288 3.00 -13.91 15.67
C TRP A 288 2.21 -14.81 14.70
N TRP A 289 2.22 -14.52 13.40
CA TRP A 289 1.49 -15.33 12.42
C TRP A 289 2.07 -16.73 12.21
N SER A 290 3.35 -16.95 12.54
CA SER A 290 4.01 -18.26 12.44
C SER A 290 3.88 -19.07 13.74
N GLN A 291 3.32 -18.49 14.82
CA GLN A 291 3.12 -19.22 16.07
C GLN A 291 2.08 -20.33 15.88
N GLY A 292 2.44 -21.55 16.28
CA GLY A 292 1.62 -22.76 16.08
C GLY A 292 2.16 -23.70 15.00
N LEU A 293 3.23 -23.32 14.29
CA LEU A 293 3.93 -24.19 13.37
C LEU A 293 4.95 -25.03 14.13
N ARG A 294 4.67 -26.33 14.24
CA ARG A 294 5.61 -27.38 14.58
C ARG A 294 5.59 -28.43 13.50
#